data_AF-A0A6G5ADM9-F1
#
_entry.id   AF-A0A6G5ADM9-F1
#
_cell.length_a   1.000
_cell.length_b   1.000
_cell.length_c   1.000
_cell.angle_alpha   90.00
_cell.angle_beta   90.00
_cell.angle_gamma   90.00
#
_symmetry.space_group_name_H-M   'P 1'
#
loop_
_entity.id
_entity.type
_entity.pdbx_description
1 polymer ?
#
loop_
_entity_poly.entity_id
_entity_poly.type
_entity_poly.pdbx_seq_one_letter_code
_entity_poly.pdbx_strand_id
1 'polypeptide(L)'
;KTMSSKASISPTAQKVKLMKMKMHAAGEKTIPLADRVYFEVYFPKGHKVRSKPYHFSKLWTVGRAIDSTAIIEKLPNQNNRQTEKRLLLFQASTLKVLNVSDSFETLLNSKLLNEAETLILEYVPPDCDSLSADYHFEET
;
A
#
# COMPACT_ATOMS: atom_id res chain seq x y z
N LYS A 1 -15.18 -11.57 23.58
CA LYS A 1 -16.02 -11.56 22.36
C LYS A 1 -15.12 -11.92 21.20
N THR A 2 -15.54 -12.94 20.46
CA THR A 2 -14.79 -13.74 19.50
C THR A 2 -14.27 -12.91 18.33
N MET A 3 -13.02 -13.16 17.95
CA MET A 3 -12.30 -12.56 16.82
C MET A 3 -13.10 -12.71 15.53
N SER A 4 -13.23 -11.60 14.80
CA SER A 4 -13.88 -11.52 13.49
C SER A 4 -13.26 -12.54 12.53
N SER A 5 -14.08 -13.48 12.04
CA SER A 5 -13.72 -14.38 10.96
C SER A 5 -13.31 -13.55 9.73
N LYS A 6 -12.22 -13.94 9.06
CA LYS A 6 -11.86 -13.46 7.73
C LYS A 6 -13.09 -13.60 6.82
N ALA A 7 -13.75 -12.49 6.51
CA ALA A 7 -14.70 -12.47 5.41
C ALA A 7 -13.88 -12.59 4.12
N SER A 8 -13.81 -13.80 3.55
CA SER A 8 -13.30 -13.97 2.20
C SER A 8 -14.22 -13.21 1.26
N ILE A 9 -13.72 -12.09 0.74
CA ILE A 9 -14.44 -11.27 -0.24
C ILE A 9 -14.74 -12.19 -1.43
N SER A 10 -15.99 -12.23 -1.90
CA SER A 10 -16.36 -13.12 -3.00
C SER A 10 -15.55 -12.77 -4.26
N PRO A 11 -15.24 -13.73 -5.16
CA PRO A 11 -14.51 -13.45 -6.40
C PRO A 11 -15.14 -12.31 -7.22
N THR A 12 -16.47 -12.23 -7.22
CA THR A 12 -17.22 -11.15 -7.85
C THR A 12 -16.98 -9.81 -7.16
N ALA A 13 -17.02 -9.75 -5.83
CA ALA A 13 -16.75 -8.52 -5.08
C ALA A 13 -15.30 -8.05 -5.24
N GLN A 14 -14.33 -8.97 -5.30
CA GLN A 14 -12.92 -8.66 -5.57
C GLN A 14 -12.74 -8.09 -6.98
N LYS A 15 -13.40 -8.68 -7.99
CA LYS A 15 -13.40 -8.15 -9.36
C LYS A 15 -14.02 -6.75 -9.43
N VAL A 16 -15.14 -6.51 -8.74
CA VAL A 16 -15.78 -5.19 -8.69
C VAL A 16 -14.86 -4.17 -8.01
N LYS A 17 -14.20 -4.53 -6.89
CA LYS A 17 -13.22 -3.67 -6.21
C LYS A 17 -12.09 -3.27 -7.16
N LEU A 18 -11.50 -4.24 -7.85
CA LEU A 18 -10.44 -3.99 -8.82
C LEU A 18 -10.91 -3.07 -9.96
N MET A 19 -12.11 -3.29 -10.49
CA MET A 19 -12.65 -2.42 -11.55
C MET A 19 -12.85 -0.97 -11.07
N LYS A 20 -13.37 -0.78 -9.85
CA LYS A 20 -13.48 0.56 -9.25
C LYS A 20 -12.11 1.23 -9.10
N MET A 21 -11.11 0.49 -8.65
CA MET A 21 -9.73 1.01 -8.55
C MET A 21 -9.19 1.43 -9.92
N LYS A 22 -9.34 0.59 -10.95
CA LYS A 22 -8.88 0.91 -12.31
C LYS A 22 -9.46 2.21 -12.87
N MET A 23 -10.67 2.60 -12.45
CA MET A 23 -11.33 3.84 -12.87
C MET A 23 -10.82 5.09 -12.15
N HIS A 24 -10.36 4.96 -10.90
CA HIS A 24 -10.07 6.11 -10.03
C HIS A 24 -8.62 6.19 -9.55
N ALA A 25 -7.82 5.17 -9.83
CA ALA A 25 -6.46 5.06 -9.32
C ALA A 25 -5.57 6.22 -9.76
N ALA A 26 -4.88 6.83 -8.80
CA ALA A 26 -3.81 7.76 -9.07
C ALA A 26 -2.49 7.01 -9.34
N GLY A 27 -1.56 7.67 -10.01
CA GLY A 27 -0.25 7.11 -10.33
C GLY A 27 0.39 7.82 -11.52
N GLU A 28 1.60 7.39 -11.88
CA GLU A 28 2.31 7.97 -13.02
C GLU A 28 1.66 7.56 -14.34
N LYS A 29 1.15 8.55 -15.09
CA LYS A 29 0.44 8.32 -16.36
C LYS A 29 1.30 7.62 -17.42
N THR A 30 2.63 7.72 -17.30
CA THR A 30 3.63 7.11 -18.18
C THR A 30 3.68 5.59 -18.07
N ILE A 31 3.18 4.99 -16.97
CA ILE A 31 3.18 3.54 -16.79
C ILE A 31 2.16 2.91 -17.76
N PRO A 32 2.57 1.97 -18.63
CA PRO A 32 1.67 1.25 -19.53
C PRO A 32 0.58 0.48 -18.76
N LEU A 33 -0.64 0.42 -19.30
CA LEU A 33 -1.77 -0.27 -18.65
C LEU A 33 -1.48 -1.73 -18.32
N ALA A 34 -0.71 -2.44 -19.16
CA ALA A 34 -0.35 -3.85 -18.98
C ALA A 34 0.59 -4.10 -17.80
N ASP A 35 1.29 -3.06 -17.33
CA ASP A 35 2.21 -3.15 -16.19
C ASP A 35 1.59 -2.62 -14.91
N ARG A 36 0.36 -2.06 -14.96
CA ARG A 36 -0.27 -1.47 -13.79
C ARG A 36 -0.83 -2.53 -12.86
N VAL A 37 -0.45 -2.43 -11.59
CA VAL A 37 -1.01 -3.18 -10.46
C VAL A 37 -1.69 -2.20 -9.52
N TYR A 38 -2.81 -2.59 -8.91
CA TYR A 38 -3.73 -1.67 -8.23
C TYR A 38 -3.91 -2.01 -6.76
N PHE A 39 -3.84 -1.00 -5.90
CA PHE A 39 -3.99 -1.14 -4.44
C PHE A 39 -4.78 0.03 -3.86
N GLU A 40 -5.49 -0.20 -2.76
CA GLU A 40 -5.97 0.90 -1.92
C GLU A 40 -4.83 1.30 -0.99
N VAL A 41 -4.41 2.57 -1.00
CA VAL A 41 -3.33 3.04 -0.13
C VAL A 41 -3.91 3.96 0.93
N TYR A 42 -3.80 3.55 2.19
CA TYR A 42 -4.06 4.41 3.33
C TYR A 42 -2.86 5.30 3.60
N PHE A 43 -3.12 6.55 3.91
CA PHE A 43 -2.09 7.55 4.18
C PHE A 43 -1.73 7.61 5.67
N PRO A 44 -0.57 8.22 6.00
CA PRO A 44 -0.17 8.41 7.39
C PRO A 44 -1.24 9.11 8.23
N LYS A 45 -1.29 8.79 9.52
CA LYS A 45 -2.23 9.45 10.44
C LYS A 45 -2.09 10.97 10.39
N GLY A 46 -3.23 11.67 10.34
CA GLY A 46 -3.29 13.13 10.22
C GLY A 46 -3.21 13.68 8.80
N HIS A 47 -3.09 12.82 7.78
CA HIS A 47 -3.25 13.25 6.39
C HIS A 47 -4.72 13.63 6.11
N LYS A 48 -4.95 14.63 5.24
CA LYS A 48 -6.29 15.16 4.93
C LYS A 48 -7.21 14.15 4.26
N VAL A 49 -6.61 13.34 3.39
CA VAL A 49 -7.28 12.23 2.71
C VAL A 49 -6.88 10.96 3.46
N ARG A 50 -7.84 10.08 3.74
CA ARG A 50 -7.60 8.86 4.50
C ARG A 50 -6.94 7.77 3.66
N SER A 51 -7.51 7.50 2.50
CA SER A 51 -6.99 6.52 1.55
C SER A 51 -7.37 6.91 0.13
N LYS A 52 -6.67 6.31 -0.84
CA LYS A 52 -6.98 6.46 -2.25
C LYS A 52 -6.52 5.22 -3.03
N PRO A 53 -7.23 4.84 -4.11
CA PRO A 53 -6.70 3.83 -5.01
C PRO A 53 -5.47 4.37 -5.75
N TYR A 54 -4.45 3.53 -5.85
CA TYR A 54 -3.22 3.79 -6.59
C TYR A 54 -2.92 2.68 -7.58
N HIS A 55 -2.25 3.06 -8.67
CA HIS A 55 -1.61 2.12 -9.57
C HIS A 55 -0.09 2.32 -9.58
N PHE A 56 0.64 1.20 -9.53
CA PHE A 56 2.09 1.16 -9.66
C PHE A 56 2.48 0.27 -10.83
N SER A 57 3.72 0.36 -11.32
CA SER A 57 4.22 -0.64 -12.24
C SER A 57 4.57 -1.90 -11.46
N LYS A 58 4.18 -3.08 -11.96
CA LYS A 58 4.58 -4.37 -11.40
C LYS A 58 6.10 -4.52 -11.34
N LEU A 59 6.83 -3.85 -12.22
CA LEU A 59 8.29 -3.89 -12.30
C LEU A 59 8.98 -2.95 -11.29
N TRP A 60 8.23 -2.09 -10.60
CA TRP A 60 8.82 -1.20 -9.61
C TRP A 60 9.07 -1.93 -8.30
N THR A 61 10.14 -1.51 -7.63
CA THR A 61 10.35 -1.82 -6.22
C THR A 61 9.33 -1.08 -5.36
N VAL A 62 9.03 -1.63 -4.18
CA VAL A 62 8.17 -0.98 -3.18
C VAL A 62 8.70 0.41 -2.81
N GLY A 63 10.03 0.58 -2.67
CA GLY A 63 10.66 1.87 -2.40
C GLY A 63 10.31 2.94 -3.44
N ARG A 64 10.35 2.57 -4.73
CA ARG A 64 9.96 3.49 -5.80
C ARG A 64 8.48 3.88 -5.75
N ALA A 65 7.60 2.95 -5.36
CA ALA A 65 6.18 3.28 -5.17
C ALA A 65 5.96 4.21 -3.96
N ILE A 66 6.72 4.06 -2.89
CA ILE A 66 6.72 5.00 -1.76
C ILE A 66 7.16 6.39 -2.23
N ASP A 67 8.25 6.48 -2.99
CA ASP A 67 8.76 7.75 -3.53
C ASP A 67 7.71 8.44 -4.42
N SER A 68 7.11 7.69 -5.36
CA SER A 68 6.09 8.23 -6.28
C SER A 68 4.84 8.68 -5.53
N THR A 69 4.34 7.89 -4.57
CA THR A 69 3.19 8.26 -3.73
C THR A 69 3.49 9.50 -2.88
N ALA A 70 4.69 9.58 -2.29
CA ALA A 70 5.11 10.72 -1.50
C ALA A 70 5.21 12.01 -2.34
N ILE A 71 5.69 11.93 -3.58
CA ILE A 71 5.72 13.07 -4.50
C ILE A 71 4.29 13.52 -4.86
N ILE A 72 3.41 12.59 -5.22
CA ILE A 72 2.03 12.89 -5.64
C ILE A 72 1.24 13.55 -4.50
N GLU A 73 1.36 13.02 -3.28
CA GLU A 73 0.62 13.49 -2.11
C GLU A 73 1.39 14.52 -1.28
N LYS A 74 2.60 14.90 -1.73
CA LYS A 74 3.48 15.88 -1.08
C LYS A 74 3.85 15.50 0.36
N LEU A 75 4.06 14.21 0.61
CA LEU A 75 4.52 13.67 1.88
C LEU A 75 6.04 13.82 2.02
N PRO A 76 6.56 14.30 3.16
CA PRO A 76 8.00 14.34 3.42
C PRO A 76 8.64 12.93 3.48
N ASN A 77 9.23 12.47 2.39
CA ASN A 77 10.03 11.25 2.37
C ASN A 77 11.52 11.57 2.53
N GLN A 78 12.11 11.15 3.65
CA GLN A 78 13.51 11.36 3.97
C GLN A 78 14.23 10.04 4.29
N ASN A 79 13.76 8.93 3.70
CA ASN A 79 14.31 7.58 3.95
C ASN A 79 15.80 7.43 3.64
N ASN A 80 16.39 8.36 2.87
CA ASN A 80 17.82 8.42 2.58
C ASN A 80 18.67 9.08 3.69
N ARG A 81 18.05 9.69 4.69
CA ARG A 81 18.71 10.29 5.85
C ARG A 81 18.56 9.39 7.07
N GLN A 82 19.42 9.59 8.08
CA GLN A 82 19.19 9.03 9.42
C GLN A 82 18.09 9.84 10.11
N THR A 83 16.86 9.70 9.64
CA THR A 83 15.69 10.29 10.29
C THR A 83 15.20 9.38 11.40
N GLU A 84 14.67 9.99 12.47
CA GLU A 84 14.00 9.26 13.56
C GLU A 84 12.77 8.49 13.09
N LYS A 85 12.21 8.83 11.92
CA LYS A 85 11.09 8.13 11.29
C LYS A 85 11.30 7.91 9.80
N ARG A 86 10.95 6.72 9.33
CA ARG A 86 10.92 6.30 7.92
C ARG A 86 9.48 6.18 7.44
N LEU A 87 9.26 6.54 6.19
CA LEU A 87 7.99 6.34 5.50
C LEU A 87 8.00 4.96 4.84
N LEU A 88 7.23 4.01 5.37
CA LEU A 88 7.21 2.62 4.90
C LEU A 88 5.80 2.20 4.48
N LEU A 89 5.74 1.14 3.66
CA LEU A 89 4.50 0.57 3.16
C LEU A 89 4.25 -0.79 3.83
N PHE A 90 3.06 -0.98 4.36
CA PHE A 90 2.65 -2.18 5.09
C PHE A 90 1.46 -2.83 4.42
N GLN A 91 1.35 -4.15 4.54
CA GLN A 91 0.16 -4.87 4.12
C GLN A 91 -0.91 -4.77 5.22
N ALA A 92 -2.12 -4.29 4.90
CA ALA A 92 -3.15 -4.09 5.91
C ALA A 92 -3.66 -5.38 6.58
N SER A 93 -3.58 -6.51 5.86
CA SER A 93 -4.07 -7.80 6.35
C SER A 93 -3.15 -8.48 7.37
N THR A 94 -1.84 -8.19 7.31
CA THR A 94 -0.81 -8.78 8.17
C THR A 94 -0.10 -7.77 9.06
N LEU A 95 -0.28 -6.47 8.77
CA LEU A 95 0.41 -5.34 9.37
C LEU A 95 1.94 -5.41 9.26
N LYS A 96 2.46 -6.26 8.37
CA LYS A 96 3.90 -6.41 8.12
C LYS A 96 4.38 -5.42 7.08
N VAL A 97 5.62 -4.96 7.25
CA VAL A 97 6.27 -4.08 6.29
C VAL A 97 6.54 -4.84 4.99
N LEU A 98 6.37 -4.16 3.86
CA LEU A 98 6.83 -4.64 2.57
C LEU A 98 8.28 -4.23 2.39
N ASN A 99 9.14 -5.18 2.01
CA ASN A 99 10.54 -4.90 1.78
C ASN A 99 10.69 -3.90 0.62
N VAL A 100 11.37 -2.78 0.88
CA VAL A 100 11.54 -1.68 -0.07
C VAL A 100 12.27 -2.09 -1.35
N SER A 101 13.05 -3.17 -1.31
CA SER A 101 13.82 -3.70 -2.44
C SER A 101 13.04 -4.69 -3.31
N ASP A 102 11.93 -5.25 -2.79
CA ASP A 102 11.13 -6.22 -3.54
C ASP A 102 10.31 -5.52 -4.62
N SER A 103 10.20 -6.16 -5.78
CA SER A 103 9.30 -5.71 -6.85
C SER A 103 7.85 -6.18 -6.60
N PHE A 104 6.87 -5.42 -7.06
CA PHE A 104 5.48 -5.85 -6.97
C PHE A 104 5.22 -7.15 -7.74
N GLU A 105 5.88 -7.37 -8.88
CA GLU A 105 5.80 -8.62 -9.64
C GLU A 105 6.26 -9.82 -8.80
N THR A 106 7.38 -9.70 -8.08
CA THR A 106 7.87 -10.76 -7.17
C THR A 106 6.87 -11.01 -6.03
N LEU A 107 6.32 -9.96 -5.42
CA LEU A 107 5.36 -10.07 -4.32
C LEU A 107 4.04 -10.71 -4.76
N LEU A 108 3.56 -10.36 -5.96
CA LEU A 108 2.33 -10.92 -6.55
C LEU A 108 2.54 -12.39 -6.94
N ASN A 109 3.65 -12.73 -7.58
CA ASN A 109 3.95 -14.10 -8.00
C ASN A 109 4.15 -15.06 -6.82
N SER A 110 4.76 -14.56 -5.72
CA SER A 110 4.92 -15.32 -4.47
C SER A 110 3.64 -15.41 -3.63
N LYS A 111 2.55 -14.72 -4.04
CA LYS A 111 1.29 -14.60 -3.30
C LYS A 111 1.44 -13.98 -1.89
N LEU A 112 2.54 -13.27 -1.65
CA LEU A 112 2.71 -12.45 -0.45
C LEU A 112 1.82 -11.21 -0.50
N LEU A 113 1.48 -10.77 -1.71
CA LEU A 113 0.56 -9.68 -1.98
C LEU A 113 -0.42 -10.08 -3.09
N ASN A 114 -1.63 -9.54 -3.08
CA ASN A 114 -2.60 -9.69 -4.18
C ASN A 114 -3.08 -8.33 -4.69
N GLU A 115 -3.44 -8.26 -5.97
CA GLU A 115 -4.08 -7.06 -6.52
C GLU A 115 -5.39 -6.74 -5.81
N ALA A 116 -5.69 -5.44 -5.74
CA ALA A 116 -6.81 -4.85 -5.02
C ALA A 116 -6.76 -5.04 -3.49
N GLU A 117 -5.62 -5.45 -2.93
CA GLU A 117 -5.40 -5.40 -1.49
C GLU A 117 -5.21 -3.96 -1.00
N THR A 118 -5.31 -3.82 0.31
CA THR A 118 -5.11 -2.57 1.02
C THR A 118 -3.69 -2.51 1.57
N LEU A 119 -3.01 -1.42 1.29
CA LEU A 119 -1.69 -1.07 1.79
C LEU A 119 -1.79 0.14 2.71
N ILE A 120 -0.88 0.25 3.66
CA ILE A 120 -0.81 1.34 4.63
C ILE A 120 0.54 2.01 4.48
N LEU A 121 0.54 3.30 4.17
CA LEU A 121 1.73 4.14 4.15
C LEU A 121 1.82 4.87 5.50
N GLU A 122 2.90 4.69 6.26
CA GLU A 122 3.02 5.30 7.59
C GLU A 122 4.48 5.64 7.95
N TYR A 123 4.64 6.66 8.80
CA TYR A 123 5.89 7.05 9.44
C TYR A 123 6.15 6.22 10.69
N VAL A 124 7.21 5.44 10.67
CA VAL A 124 7.58 4.51 11.74
C VAL A 124 9.06 4.65 12.11
N PRO A 125 9.50 4.18 13.28
CA PRO A 125 10.93 4.11 13.60
C PRO A 125 11.73 3.31 12.55
N PRO A 126 13.05 3.56 12.40
CA PRO A 126 13.88 2.95 11.35
C PRO A 126 13.89 1.42 11.31
N ASP A 127 13.66 0.77 12.45
CA ASP A 127 13.72 -0.69 12.64
C ASP A 127 12.32 -1.32 12.81
N CYS A 128 11.30 -0.69 12.24
CA CYS A 128 9.93 -1.18 12.32
C CYS A 128 9.62 -2.18 11.21
N ASP A 129 9.40 -3.44 11.60
CA ASP A 129 9.05 -4.54 10.70
C ASP A 129 7.53 -4.82 10.63
N SER A 130 6.78 -4.29 11.60
CA SER A 130 5.33 -4.45 11.66
C SER A 130 4.67 -3.35 12.48
N LEU A 131 3.45 -2.96 12.09
CA LEU A 131 2.60 -2.11 12.91
C LEU A 131 2.04 -2.91 14.09
N SER A 132 1.69 -2.21 15.17
CA SER A 132 1.11 -2.83 16.36
C SER A 132 -0.22 -3.51 16.06
N ALA A 133 -0.58 -4.56 16.81
CA ALA A 133 -1.81 -5.32 16.58
C ALA A 133 -3.10 -4.50 16.80
N ASP A 134 -3.01 -3.43 17.60
CA ASP A 134 -4.06 -2.43 17.83
C ASP A 134 -3.96 -1.24 16.84
N TYR A 135 -3.14 -1.37 15.79
CA TYR A 135 -3.05 -0.34 14.77
C TYR A 135 -4.37 -0.27 13.99
N HIS A 136 -5.15 0.73 14.31
CA HIS A 136 -6.31 1.13 13.53
C HIS A 136 -5.89 2.18 12.51
N PHE A 137 -5.82 1.78 11.25
CA PHE A 137 -6.09 2.70 10.14
C PHE A 137 -7.62 2.84 10.14
N GLU A 138 -8.14 4.05 10.36
CA GLU A 138 -9.57 4.21 10.60
C GLU A 138 -10.36 3.55 9.48
N GLU A 139 -11.31 2.68 9.81
CA GLU A 139 -12.31 2.13 8.90
C GLU A 139 -13.68 2.58 9.41
N THR A 140 -13.99 3.87 9.24
CA THR A 140 -15.35 4.38 9.44
C THR A 140 -16.28 3.85 8.36
#